data_AF-A0AAJ2AN64-F1
#
_entry.id   AF-A0AAJ2AN64-F1
#
_cell.length_a   1.000
_cell.length_b   1.000
_cell.length_c   1.000
_cell.angle_alpha   90.00
_cell.angle_beta   90.00
_cell.angle_gamma   90.00
#
_symmetry.space_group_name_H-M   'P 1'
#
loop_
_entity.id
_entity.type
_entity.pdbx_description
1 polymer ?
#
loop_
_entity_poly.entity_id
_entity_poly.type
_entity_poly.pdbx_seq_one_letter_code
_entity_poly.pdbx_strand_id
1 'polypeptide(L)' 'MGSLSIGHWLIVLAIVALVFGTKKLRSVGSDLGGAVKAFKDGVGESATPAANATATIDVPAKDVTAR' A
#
# COMPACT_ATOMS: atom_id res chain seq x y z
N MET A 1 1.82 2.16 -35.90
CA MET A 1 2.64 1.24 -35.08
C MET A 1 3.37 2.06 -34.01
N GLY A 2 2.81 2.18 -32.81
CA GLY A 2 3.38 3.06 -31.76
C GLY A 2 2.53 3.19 -30.50
N SER A 3 1.28 2.72 -30.55
CA SER A 3 0.31 2.73 -29.43
C SER A 3 0.63 1.77 -28.29
N LEU A 4 1.65 0.91 -28.41
CA LEU A 4 2.10 -0.02 -27.37
C LEU A 4 3.54 0.28 -26.88
N SER A 5 4.10 1.44 -27.22
CA SER A 5 5.42 1.82 -26.71
C SER A 5 5.32 2.18 -25.23
N ILE A 6 6.25 1.68 -24.41
CA ILE A 6 6.32 1.96 -22.97
C ILE A 6 6.34 3.47 -22.67
N GLY A 7 6.85 4.28 -23.59
CA GLY A 7 6.84 5.74 -23.49
C GLY A 7 5.43 6.35 -23.52
N HIS A 8 4.49 5.77 -24.28
CA HIS A 8 3.10 6.23 -24.30
C HIS A 8 2.45 6.11 -22.91
N TRP A 9 2.65 4.97 -22.24
CA TRP A 9 2.13 4.74 -20.89
C TRP A 9 2.72 5.72 -19.86
N LEU A 10 4.01 6.06 -19.96
CA LEU A 10 4.62 7.08 -19.08
C LEU A 10 4.02 8.47 -19.29
N ILE A 11 3.81 8.90 -20.54
CA ILE A 11 3.19 10.19 -20.84
C ILE A 11 1.75 10.24 -20.33
N VAL A 12 0.96 9.18 -20.57
CA VAL A 12 -0.44 9.12 -20.11
C VAL A 12 -0.50 9.17 -18.58
N LEU A 13 0.35 8.41 -17.89
CA LEU A 13 0.39 8.39 -16.43
C LEU A 13 0.79 9.74 -15.82
N ALA A 14 1.73 10.44 -16.47
CA ALA A 14 2.10 11.81 -16.10
C ALA A 14 0.93 12.80 -16.25
N ILE A 15 0.16 12.72 -17.34
CA ILE A 15 -1.02 13.58 -17.54
C ILE A 15 -2.10 13.28 -16.51
N VAL A 16 -2.38 12.01 -16.23
CA VAL A 16 -3.34 11.63 -15.18
C VAL A 16 -2.91 12.19 -13.82
N ALA A 17 -1.62 12.09 -13.48
CA ALA A 17 -1.10 12.64 -12.23
C ALA A 17 -1.21 14.18 -12.16
N LEU A 18 -1.03 14.88 -13.28
CA LEU A 18 -1.19 16.34 -13.37
C LEU A 18 -2.66 16.78 -13.23
N VAL A 19 -3.59 16.08 -13.87
CA VAL A 19 -5.03 16.41 -13.85
C VAL A 19 -5.64 16.17 -12.47
N PHE A 20 -5.34 15.02 -11.86
CA PHE A 20 -5.87 14.67 -10.54
C PHE A 20 -5.07 15.32 -9.40
N GLY A 21 -3.83 15.75 -9.67
CA GLY A 21 -2.89 16.23 -8.68
C GLY A 21 -2.34 15.13 -7.77
N THR A 22 -1.12 15.31 -7.28
CA THR A 22 -0.45 14.32 -6.42
C THR A 22 -1.15 14.12 -5.07
N LYS A 23 -1.91 15.11 -4.58
CA LYS A 23 -2.60 15.07 -3.29
C LYS A 23 -3.78 14.09 -3.28
N LYS A 24 -4.61 14.07 -4.33
CA LYS A 24 -5.72 13.11 -4.45
C LYS A 24 -5.24 11.72 -4.87
N LEU A 25 -4.22 11.63 -5.74
CA LEU A 25 -3.58 10.35 -6.05
C LEU A 25 -2.95 9.69 -4.81
N ARG A 26 -2.38 10.48 -3.90
CA ARG A 26 -1.78 9.95 -2.67
C ARG A 26 -2.83 9.41 -1.70
N SER A 27 -3.94 10.13 -1.46
CA SER A 27 -4.98 9.65 -0.54
C SER A 27 -5.65 8.39 -1.09
N VAL A 28 -6.15 8.46 -2.32
CA VAL A 28 -6.84 7.33 -2.97
C VAL A 28 -5.88 6.18 -3.24
N GLY A 29 -4.63 6.47 -3.63
CA GLY A 29 -3.60 5.47 -3.84
C GLY A 29 -3.12 4.81 -2.54
N SER A 30 -3.19 5.48 -1.39
CA SER A 30 -2.93 4.87 -0.09
C SER A 30 -4.03 3.90 0.30
N ASP A 31 -5.30 4.27 0.10
CA ASP A 31 -6.46 3.43 0.42
C ASP A 31 -6.51 2.19 -0.49
N LEU A 32 -6.39 2.38 -1.82
CA LEU A 32 -6.31 1.28 -2.78
C LEU A 32 -5.02 0.47 -2.61
N GLY A 33 -3.90 1.14 -2.35
CA GLY A 33 -2.59 0.49 -2.19
C GLY A 33 -2.56 -0.42 -0.96
N GLY A 34 -3.19 -0.02 0.14
CA GLY A 34 -3.34 -0.84 1.35
C GLY A 34 -4.13 -2.12 1.08
N ALA A 35 -5.27 -2.02 0.39
CA ALA A 35 -6.10 -3.17 0.03
C ALA A 35 -5.36 -4.14 -0.91
N VAL A 36 -4.66 -3.63 -1.92
CA VAL A 36 -3.87 -4.45 -2.85
C VAL A 36 -2.67 -5.08 -2.15
N LYS A 37 -2.05 -4.38 -1.19
CA LYS A 37 -0.96 -4.93 -0.38
C LYS A 37 -1.45 -6.08 0.50
N ALA A 38 -2.56 -5.92 1.22
CA ALA A 38 -3.16 -7.00 2.01
C ALA A 38 -3.56 -8.21 1.15
N PHE A 39 -4.09 -7.98 -0.06
CA PHE A 39 -4.40 -9.06 -1.01
C PHE A 39 -3.14 -9.81 -1.48
N LYS A 40 -2.09 -9.07 -1.86
CA LYS A 40 -0.80 -9.67 -2.25
C LYS A 40 -0.15 -10.42 -1.10
N ASP A 41 -0.15 -9.84 0.10
CA ASP A 41 0.42 -10.45 1.29
C ASP A 41 -0.37 -11.73 1.65
N GLY A 42 -1.71 -11.73 1.58
CA GLY A 42 -2.53 -12.93 1.82
C GLY A 42 -2.40 -14.03 0.75
N VAL A 43 -2.25 -13.66 -0.52
CA VAL A 43 -2.00 -14.62 -1.62
C VAL A 43 -0.56 -15.16 -1.56
N GLY A 44 0.40 -14.33 -1.16
CA GLY A 44 1.82 -14.69 -1.03
C GLY A 44 2.16 -15.48 0.24
N GLU A 45 1.46 -15.25 1.35
CA GLU A 45 1.62 -16.00 2.62
C GLU A 45 1.24 -17.48 2.46
N SER A 46 0.38 -17.81 1.49
CA SER A 46 0.09 -19.20 1.11
C SER A 46 1.31 -19.95 0.53
N ALA A 47 2.39 -19.24 0.20
CA ALA A 47 3.60 -19.79 -0.42
C ALA A 47 4.88 -19.64 0.42
N THR A 48 4.91 -18.89 1.52
CA THR A 48 6.08 -18.79 2.42
C THR A 48 5.65 -18.28 3.80
N PRO A 49 5.99 -18.95 4.92
CA PRO A 49 5.68 -18.45 6.25
C PRO A 49 6.66 -17.35 6.65
N ALA A 50 6.11 -16.21 7.07
CA ALA A 50 6.72 -15.12 7.83
C ALA A 50 7.65 -14.12 7.11
N ALA A 51 7.19 -12.85 7.06
CA ALA A 51 8.04 -11.68 7.28
C ALA A 51 7.23 -10.50 7.86
N ASN A 52 7.46 -10.22 9.14
CA ASN A 52 7.12 -9.03 9.93
C ASN A 52 6.61 -7.78 9.16
N ALA A 53 5.39 -7.35 9.49
CA ALA A 53 5.00 -5.94 9.43
C ALA A 53 4.61 -5.48 10.85
N THR A 54 5.50 -4.68 11.43
CA THR A 54 5.45 -4.01 12.72
C THR A 54 4.08 -3.41 13.06
N ALA A 55 3.41 -4.00 14.04
CA ALA A 55 2.55 -3.31 14.99
C ALA A 55 2.74 -3.99 16.35
N THR A 56 3.88 -3.73 16.98
CA THR A 56 4.02 -3.93 18.42
C THR A 56 2.96 -3.07 19.08
N ILE A 57 1.89 -3.70 19.55
CA ILE A 57 0.94 -3.09 20.47
C ILE A 57 1.73 -2.87 21.76
N ASP A 58 2.19 -1.64 21.97
CA ASP A 58 2.65 -1.16 23.26
C ASP A 58 1.42 -1.15 24.19
N VAL A 59 1.17 -2.26 24.87
CA VAL A 59 0.32 -2.28 26.07
C VAL A 59 1.27 -1.98 27.23
N PRO A 60 1.27 -0.76 27.81
CA PRO A 60 1.93 -0.56 29.09
C PRO A 60 1.14 -1.34 30.14
N ALA A 61 1.60 -2.54 30.45
CA ALA A 61 1.18 -3.30 31.61
C ALA A 61 1.53 -2.49 32.87
N LYS A 62 0.55 -1.75 33.42
CA LYS A 62 0.69 -1.11 34.74
C LYS A 62 -0.57 -1.17 35.62
N ASP A 63 -1.51 -2.06 35.32
CA ASP A 63 -2.63 -2.35 36.21
C ASP A 63 -2.63 -3.85 36.57
N VAL A 64 -2.99 -4.17 37.83
CA VAL A 64 -3.15 -5.52 38.41
C VAL A 64 -1.93 -6.15 39.12
N THR A 65 -1.16 -5.38 39.90
CA THR A 65 -0.43 -5.93 41.08
C THR A 65 -0.30 -4.88 42.19
N ALA A 66 -1.40 -4.57 42.89
CA ALA A 66 -1.44 -4.07 44.29
C ALA A 66 -2.86 -3.60 44.62
N ARG A 67 -3.79 -4.55 44.69
CA ARG A 67 -4.92 -4.50 45.62
C ARG A 67 -4.68 -5.56 46.67
#